data_AF-V5GAU5-F1
#
_entry.id   AF-V5GAU5-F1
#
_cell.length_a   1.000
_cell.length_b   1.000
_cell.length_c   1.000
_cell.angle_alpha   90.00
_cell.angle_beta   90.00
_cell.angle_gamma   90.00
#
_symmetry.space_group_name_H-M   'P 1'
#
loop_
_entity.id
_entity.type
_entity.pdbx_description
1 polymer ?
#
loop_
_entity_poly.entity_id
_entity_poly.type
_entity_poly.pdbx_seq_one_letter_code
_entity_poly.pdbx_strand_id
1 'polypeptide(L)'
;ENVHHNKFKFRCNKCEKGFNCQSKFDLHYENVHDAPKFKCEHCTKMFKDPIYFKIHLKTHDPNYKNVEYPCEVCHKVLKCVQSYQNHMKGHAGLNKHVCSVCGKVVTSLSGLARHMRTHTG
;
A
#
# COMPACT_ATOMS: atom_id res chain seq x y z
N GLU A 1 -11.69 36.48 22.80
CA GLU A 1 -12.51 35.68 21.87
C GLU A 1 -11.60 34.74 21.09
N ASN A 2 -11.80 33.42 21.22
CA ASN A 2 -10.91 32.42 20.61
C ASN A 2 -11.23 32.27 19.12
N VAL A 3 -10.57 33.06 18.29
CA VAL A 3 -10.61 32.90 16.83
C VAL A 3 -9.73 31.72 16.46
N HIS A 4 -10.32 30.52 16.40
CA HIS A 4 -9.73 29.38 15.70
C HIS A 4 -9.59 29.78 14.22
N HIS A 5 -8.42 30.27 13.83
CA HIS A 5 -8.03 30.45 12.44
C HIS A 5 -8.23 29.09 11.73
N ASN A 6 -9.29 29.02 10.93
CA ASN A 6 -9.74 27.86 10.21
C ASN A 6 -8.69 27.44 9.18
N LYS A 7 -7.68 26.68 9.60
CA LYS A 7 -6.48 26.36 8.79
C LYS A 7 -6.69 25.19 7.83
N PHE A 8 -7.92 25.01 7.35
CA PHE A 8 -8.24 24.05 6.31
C PHE A 8 -8.11 24.74 4.95
N LYS A 9 -7.05 24.39 4.21
CA LYS A 9 -6.79 24.91 2.87
C LYS A 9 -7.72 24.30 1.80
N PHE A 10 -8.27 23.12 2.07
CA PHE A 10 -9.11 22.38 1.13
C PHE A 10 -10.44 22.04 1.80
N ARG A 11 -11.56 22.38 1.17
CA ARG A 11 -12.89 22.19 1.75
C ARG A 11 -13.78 21.43 0.79
N CYS A 12 -14.42 20.37 1.30
CA CYS A 12 -15.39 19.62 0.52
C CYS A 12 -16.65 20.47 0.30
N ASN A 13 -17.01 20.71 -0.96
CA ASN A 13 -18.23 21.43 -1.32
C ASN A 13 -19.51 20.59 -1.16
N LYS A 14 -19.40 19.26 -1.02
CA LYS A 14 -20.53 18.35 -0.86
C LYS A 14 -20.92 18.08 0.61
N CYS A 15 -19.99 18.16 1.55
CA CYS A 15 -20.27 17.93 2.98
C CYS A 15 -19.58 18.94 3.92
N GLU A 16 -19.03 20.02 3.37
CA GLU A 16 -18.39 21.15 4.07
C GLU A 16 -17.17 20.83 4.95
N LYS A 17 -16.75 19.57 4.99
CA LYS A 17 -15.60 19.08 5.76
C LYS A 17 -14.30 19.71 5.27
N GLY A 18 -13.49 20.20 6.22
CA GLY A 18 -12.20 20.86 5.96
C GLY A 18 -11.00 19.94 6.12
N PHE A 19 -10.00 20.14 5.27
CA PHE A 19 -8.75 19.39 5.23
C PHE A 19 -7.55 20.35 5.13
N ASN A 20 -6.45 19.98 5.77
CA ASN A 20 -5.22 20.79 5.81
C ASN A 20 -4.25 20.48 4.65
N CYS A 21 -4.46 19.37 3.93
CA CYS A 21 -3.65 19.01 2.75
C CYS A 21 -4.49 18.38 1.64
N GLN A 22 -4.04 18.58 0.40
CA GLN A 22 -4.72 18.16 -0.82
C GLN A 22 -4.94 16.65 -0.85
N SER A 23 -3.93 15.85 -0.51
CA SER A 23 -4.05 14.38 -0.52
C SER A 23 -5.12 13.82 0.43
N LYS A 24 -5.35 14.47 1.58
CA LYS A 24 -6.42 14.07 2.51
C LYS A 24 -7.79 14.50 2.01
N PHE A 25 -7.87 15.66 1.35
CA PHE A 25 -9.06 16.10 0.66
C PHE A 25 -9.43 15.17 -0.50
N ASP A 26 -8.47 14.84 -1.37
CA ASP A 26 -8.68 13.94 -2.52
C ASP A 26 -9.15 12.57 -2.03
N LEU A 27 -8.45 11.99 -1.04
CA LEU A 27 -8.84 10.71 -0.46
C LEU A 27 -10.26 10.74 0.13
N HIS A 28 -10.63 11.84 0.80
CA HIS A 28 -11.99 12.01 1.31
C HIS A 28 -12.99 12.08 0.16
N TYR A 29 -12.76 12.96 -0.81
CA TYR A 29 -13.67 13.18 -1.91
C TYR A 29 -13.85 11.89 -2.70
N GLU A 30 -12.75 11.20 -3.04
CA GLU A 30 -12.79 9.93 -3.74
C GLU A 30 -13.49 8.82 -2.96
N ASN A 31 -13.41 8.77 -1.62
CA ASN A 31 -14.00 7.68 -0.83
C ASN A 31 -15.46 7.91 -0.47
N VAL A 32 -15.85 9.17 -0.29
CA VAL A 32 -17.14 9.57 0.28
C VAL A 32 -18.08 10.12 -0.79
N HIS A 33 -17.54 10.73 -1.85
CA HIS A 33 -18.32 11.48 -2.82
C HIS A 33 -18.11 11.06 -4.28
N ASP A 34 -16.96 10.48 -4.61
CA ASP A 34 -16.76 9.70 -5.82
C ASP A 34 -17.07 8.24 -5.46
N ALA A 35 -18.05 7.64 -6.13
CA ALA A 35 -18.33 6.24 -5.89
C ALA A 35 -17.16 5.40 -6.43
N PRO A 36 -16.85 4.23 -5.84
CA PRO A 36 -15.93 3.31 -6.47
C PRO A 36 -16.46 2.96 -7.86
N LYS A 37 -15.67 3.25 -8.90
CA LYS A 37 -16.10 3.17 -10.31
C LYS A 37 -16.35 1.73 -10.77
N PHE A 38 -15.73 0.75 -10.10
CA PHE A 38 -15.77 -0.64 -10.52
C PHE A 38 -16.51 -1.49 -9.50
N LYS A 39 -17.78 -1.78 -9.79
CA LYS A 39 -18.63 -2.67 -9.00
C LYS A 39 -18.46 -4.10 -9.50
N CYS A 40 -18.29 -5.04 -8.58
CA CYS A 40 -18.36 -6.46 -8.93
C CYS A 40 -19.81 -6.87 -9.17
N GLU A 41 -20.06 -7.64 -10.23
CA GLU A 41 -21.41 -8.18 -10.51
C GLU A 41 -21.69 -9.47 -9.73
N HIS A 42 -20.64 -10.18 -9.31
CA HIS A 42 -20.73 -11.45 -8.58
C HIS A 42 -20.78 -11.27 -7.05
N CYS A 43 -20.50 -10.07 -6.52
CA CYS A 43 -20.61 -9.78 -5.08
C CYS A 43 -20.81 -8.28 -4.80
N THR A 44 -20.95 -7.91 -3.52
CA THR A 44 -21.19 -6.52 -3.10
C THR A 44 -19.94 -5.64 -3.05
N LYS A 45 -18.76 -6.16 -3.41
CA LYS A 45 -17.50 -5.41 -3.34
C LYS A 45 -17.39 -4.39 -4.46
N MET A 46 -16.80 -3.24 -4.12
CA MET A 46 -16.58 -2.12 -5.01
C MET A 46 -15.13 -1.65 -4.94
N PHE A 47 -14.58 -1.22 -6.06
CA PHE A 47 -13.16 -0.89 -6.22
C PHE A 47 -12.99 0.45 -6.94
N LYS A 48 -11.95 1.18 -6.55
CA LYS A 48 -11.55 2.45 -7.19
C LYS A 48 -10.50 2.26 -8.27
N ASP A 49 -9.66 1.25 -8.11
CA ASP A 49 -8.54 0.97 -8.98
C ASP A 49 -8.90 -0.18 -9.93
N PRO A 50 -8.79 0.01 -11.26
CA PRO A 50 -9.10 -1.02 -12.25
C PRO A 50 -8.18 -2.25 -12.15
N ILE A 51 -6.92 -2.10 -11.70
CA ILE A 51 -5.98 -3.21 -11.51
C ILE A 51 -6.46 -4.10 -10.37
N TYR A 52 -6.79 -3.51 -9.23
CA TYR A 52 -7.33 -4.27 -8.09
C TYR A 52 -8.69 -4.88 -8.39
N PHE A 53 -9.55 -4.20 -9.14
CA PHE A 53 -10.81 -4.77 -9.62
C PHE A 53 -10.57 -6.01 -10.51
N LYS A 54 -9.66 -5.92 -11.48
CA LYS A 54 -9.33 -7.04 -12.37
C LYS A 54 -8.73 -8.24 -11.61
N ILE A 55 -7.92 -7.99 -10.59
CA ILE A 55 -7.41 -9.04 -9.69
C ILE A 55 -8.57 -9.66 -8.90
N HIS A 56 -9.47 -8.85 -8.36
CA HIS A 56 -10.64 -9.33 -7.65
C HIS A 56 -11.56 -10.19 -8.53
N LEU A 57 -11.78 -9.83 -9.80
CA LEU A 57 -12.60 -10.65 -10.70
C LEU A 57 -12.09 -12.09 -10.80
N LYS A 58 -10.77 -12.29 -10.72
CA LYS A 58 -10.20 -13.63 -10.69
C LYS A 58 -10.66 -14.43 -9.46
N THR A 59 -10.92 -13.78 -8.32
CA THR A 59 -11.42 -14.47 -7.11
C THR A 59 -12.78 -15.16 -7.27
N HIS A 60 -13.53 -14.84 -8.33
CA HIS A 60 -14.80 -15.50 -8.67
C HIS A 60 -14.63 -16.67 -9.65
N ASP A 61 -13.43 -16.85 -10.23
CA ASP A 61 -13.13 -18.02 -11.04
C ASP A 61 -12.90 -19.23 -10.12
N PRO A 62 -13.67 -20.32 -10.24
CA PRO A 62 -13.48 -21.53 -9.43
C PRO A 62 -12.07 -22.14 -9.54
N ASN A 63 -11.36 -21.89 -10.64
CA ASN A 63 -9.99 -22.34 -10.87
C ASN A 63 -8.94 -21.35 -10.33
N TYR A 64 -9.35 -20.16 -9.92
CA TYR A 64 -8.45 -19.19 -9.32
C TYR A 64 -8.12 -19.60 -7.89
N LYS A 65 -7.09 -20.42 -7.78
CA LYS A 65 -6.38 -20.60 -6.53
C LYS A 65 -5.60 -19.31 -6.28
N ASN A 66 -5.89 -18.65 -5.17
CA ASN A 66 -5.00 -17.63 -4.63
C ASN A 66 -3.69 -18.38 -4.34
N VAL A 67 -2.77 -18.39 -5.30
CA VAL A 67 -1.57 -19.22 -5.19
C VAL A 67 -0.79 -18.64 -4.03
N GLU A 68 -0.88 -19.35 -2.93
CA GLU A 68 -0.11 -19.10 -1.74
C GLU A 68 1.28 -19.66 -1.99
N TYR A 69 2.27 -18.86 -1.66
CA TYR A 69 3.67 -19.22 -1.75
C TYR A 69 4.17 -19.38 -0.31
N PRO A 70 4.00 -20.58 0.29
CA PRO A 70 4.52 -20.86 1.62
C PRO A 70 6.04 -20.87 1.56
N CYS A 71 6.68 -20.15 2.48
CA CYS A 71 8.10 -20.28 2.71
C CYS A 71 8.38 -21.57 3.48
N GLU A 72 9.20 -22.46 2.95
CA GLU A 72 9.58 -23.70 3.63
C GLU A 72 10.54 -23.47 4.81
N VAL A 73 11.21 -22.31 4.85
CA VAL A 73 12.20 -21.98 5.90
C VAL A 73 11.55 -21.40 7.16
N CYS A 74 10.54 -20.54 7.00
CA CYS A 74 9.90 -19.85 8.12
C CYS A 74 8.37 -20.00 8.16
N HIS A 75 7.80 -20.81 7.28
CA HIS A 75 6.36 -21.10 7.17
C HIS A 75 5.47 -19.86 6.92
N LYS A 76 6.08 -18.73 6.55
CA LYS A 76 5.34 -17.53 6.16
C LYS A 76 4.69 -17.73 4.79
N VAL A 77 3.39 -17.42 4.70
CA VAL A 77 2.63 -17.50 3.45
C VAL A 77 2.61 -16.15 2.74
N LEU A 78 3.05 -16.12 1.48
CA LEU A 78 3.05 -14.93 0.63
C LEU A 78 1.97 -15.08 -0.45
N LYS A 79 1.32 -13.98 -0.83
CA LYS A 79 0.17 -13.98 -1.77
C LYS A 79 0.54 -13.62 -3.22
N CYS A 80 1.82 -13.41 -3.51
CA CYS A 80 2.28 -13.17 -4.88
C CYS A 80 3.72 -13.65 -5.10
N VAL A 81 4.00 -14.10 -6.33
CA VAL A 81 5.30 -14.64 -6.77
C VAL A 81 6.43 -13.66 -6.47
N GLN A 82 6.25 -12.38 -6.80
CA GLN A 82 7.31 -11.38 -6.65
C GLN A 82 7.70 -11.17 -5.17
N SER A 83 6.71 -11.15 -4.28
CA SER A 83 6.97 -11.04 -2.83
C SER A 83 7.63 -12.30 -2.30
N TYR A 84 7.23 -13.48 -2.78
CA TYR A 84 7.86 -14.75 -2.41
C TYR A 84 9.33 -14.81 -2.86
N GLN A 85 9.63 -14.48 -4.11
CA GLN A 85 11.00 -14.44 -4.62
C GLN A 85 11.88 -13.46 -3.83
N ASN A 86 11.37 -12.26 -3.54
CA ASN A 86 12.09 -11.28 -2.73
C ASN A 86 12.29 -11.75 -1.28
N HIS A 87 11.31 -12.46 -0.72
CA HIS A 87 11.40 -13.06 0.60
C HIS A 87 12.46 -14.17 0.65
N MET A 88 12.49 -15.08 -0.33
CA MET A 88 13.48 -16.16 -0.42
C MET A 88 14.90 -15.65 -0.64
N LYS A 89 15.08 -14.57 -1.43
CA LYS A 89 16.37 -13.88 -1.53
C LYS A 89 16.86 -13.32 -0.19
N GLY A 90 15.96 -13.01 0.74
CA GLY A 90 16.30 -12.65 2.12
C GLY A 90 16.90 -13.83 2.89
N HIS A 91 16.29 -15.02 2.79
CA HIS A 91 16.83 -16.26 3.38
C HIS A 91 18.18 -16.66 2.77
N ALA A 92 18.34 -16.53 1.46
CA ALA A 92 19.61 -16.78 0.77
C ALA A 92 20.68 -15.68 1.04
N GLY A 93 20.32 -14.60 1.74
CA GLY A 93 21.22 -13.49 2.00
C GLY A 93 21.66 -12.72 0.75
N LEU A 94 20.88 -12.80 -0.34
CA LEU A 94 21.13 -12.12 -1.62
C LEU A 94 20.47 -10.74 -1.68
N ASN A 95 19.39 -10.53 -0.92
CA ASN A 95 18.77 -9.21 -0.73
C ASN A 95 19.44 -8.47 0.44
N LYS A 96 20.75 -8.27 0.37
CA LYS A 96 21.49 -7.50 1.37
C LYS A 96 21.91 -6.19 0.73
N HIS A 97 21.26 -5.12 1.14
CA HIS A 97 21.81 -3.79 0.94
C HIS A 97 22.55 -3.41 2.22
N VAL A 98 23.84 -3.22 2.08
CA VAL A 98 24.73 -2.88 3.21
C VAL A 98 24.78 -1.36 3.30
N CYS A 99 24.52 -0.83 4.49
CA CYS A 99 24.80 0.56 4.78
C CYS A 99 26.31 0.81 4.71
N SER A 100 26.74 1.73 3.85
CA SER A 100 28.15 2.09 3.71
C SER A 100 28.72 2.80 4.95
N VAL A 101 27.88 3.36 5.82
CA VAL A 101 28.30 4.14 7.00
C VAL A 101 28.50 3.25 8.23
N CYS A 102 27.59 2.30 8.48
CA CYS A 102 27.62 1.48 9.71
C CYS A 102 27.59 -0.04 9.46
N GLY A 103 27.63 -0.49 8.21
CA GLY A 103 27.62 -1.91 7.85
C GLY A 103 26.27 -2.62 8.08
N LYS A 104 25.23 -1.91 8.51
CA LYS A 104 23.91 -2.52 8.76
C LYS A 104 23.30 -3.08 7.48
N VAL A 105 22.84 -4.33 7.54
CA VAL A 105 22.20 -5.03 6.44
C VAL A 105 20.68 -4.80 6.45
N VAL A 106 20.12 -4.44 5.31
CA VAL A 106 18.66 -4.29 5.12
C VAL A 106 18.18 -5.02 3.86
N THR A 107 16.93 -5.46 3.89
CA THR A 107 16.32 -6.38 2.91
C THR A 107 15.69 -5.71 1.69
N SER A 108 15.73 -4.37 1.61
CA SER A 108 15.18 -3.61 0.49
C SER A 108 15.91 -2.27 0.29
N LEU A 109 15.97 -1.80 -0.97
CA LEU A 109 16.55 -0.49 -1.32
C LEU A 109 15.83 0.68 -0.66
N SER A 110 14.49 0.64 -0.62
CA SER A 110 13.69 1.67 0.06
C SER A 110 13.94 1.67 1.58
N GLY A 111 14.14 0.49 2.17
CA GLY A 111 14.60 0.32 3.54
C GLY A 111 15.98 0.93 3.79
N LEU A 112 16.93 0.74 2.87
CA LEU A 112 18.26 1.36 2.93
C LEU A 112 18.17 2.88 2.82
N ALA A 113 17.45 3.40 1.83
CA ALA A 113 17.28 4.84 1.64
C ALA A 113 16.68 5.51 2.89
N ARG A 114 15.70 4.88 3.54
CA ARG A 114 15.16 5.35 4.82
C ARG A 114 16.18 5.27 5.96
N HIS A 115 16.94 4.17 6.03
CA HIS A 115 18.00 4.01 7.03
C HIS A 115 19.10 5.06 6.88
N MET A 116 19.52 5.42 5.66
CA MET A 116 20.56 6.43 5.44
C MET A 116 20.19 7.79 6.05
N ARG A 117 18.90 8.11 6.14
CA ARG A 117 18.43 9.34 6.81
C ARG A 117 18.73 9.38 8.29
N THR A 118 18.92 8.23 8.96
CA THR A 118 19.30 8.20 10.38
C THR A 118 20.76 8.61 10.61
N HIS A 119 21.59 8.59 9.57
CA HIS A 119 23.00 9.01 9.63
C HIS A 119 23.18 10.48 9.26
N THR A 120 22.32 11.00 8.40
CA THR A 120 22.44 12.38 7.88
C THR A 120 21.70 13.42 8.71
N GLY A 121 20.97 13.02 9.76
CA GLY A 121 20.36 13.90 10.77
C GLY A 121 19.60 15.09 10.19
#